data_AF-I3SAB8-F1
#
_entry.id   AF-I3SAB8-F1
#
_cell.length_a   1.000
_cell.length_b   1.000
_cell.length_c   1.000
_cell.angle_alpha   90.00
_cell.angle_beta   90.00
_cell.angle_gamma   90.00
#
_symmetry.space_group_name_H-M   'P 1'
#
loop_
_entity.id
_entity.type
_entity.pdbx_description
1 polymer ?
#
loop_
_entity_poly.entity_id
_entity_poly.type
_entity_poly.pdbx_seq_one_letter_code
_entity_poly.pdbx_strand_id
1 'polypeptide(L)'
;MDTKTFQKVKFVYSENKDSVELMRSYFDEENLPKELGGKSLMNYNHEEFSKLMTQDDLKCAAFWESEDMHSDHISKGHFSAEVAPEPVCNGSSAT
;
A
#
# COMPACT_ATOMS: atom_id res chain seq x y z
N MET A 1 -19.13 9.88 -3.39
CA MET A 1 -17.86 10.10 -2.67
C MET A 1 -18.18 10.79 -1.37
N ASP A 2 -17.83 10.17 -0.25
CA ASP A 2 -17.95 10.79 1.06
C ASP A 2 -16.88 11.89 1.22
N THR A 3 -17.17 12.86 2.11
CA THR A 3 -16.29 14.03 2.31
C THR A 3 -14.88 13.64 2.75
N LYS A 4 -14.73 12.54 3.50
CA LYS A 4 -13.41 12.06 3.96
C LYS A 4 -12.58 11.51 2.79
N THR A 5 -13.20 10.75 1.89
CA THR A 5 -12.53 10.27 0.67
C THR A 5 -12.16 11.42 -0.26
N PHE A 6 -13.03 12.43 -0.40
CA PHE A 6 -12.74 13.60 -1.25
C PHE A 6 -11.50 14.38 -0.77
N GLN A 7 -11.25 14.42 0.53
CA GLN A 7 -10.06 15.09 1.08
C GLN A 7 -8.76 14.30 0.87
N LYS A 8 -8.86 12.97 0.83
CA LYS A 8 -7.71 12.07 0.63
C LYS A 8 -7.29 11.95 -0.83
N VAL A 9 -8.25 11.99 -1.74
CA VAL A 9 -7.97 11.84 -3.16
C VAL A 9 -7.55 13.19 -3.74
N LYS A 10 -6.35 13.24 -4.32
CA LYS A 10 -5.87 14.37 -5.10
C LYS A 10 -5.69 13.92 -6.54
N PHE A 11 -6.39 14.59 -7.45
CA PHE A 11 -6.24 14.35 -8.88
C PHE A 11 -5.12 15.23 -9.38
N VAL A 12 -4.08 14.59 -9.91
CA VAL A 12 -2.95 15.27 -10.49
C VAL A 12 -3.03 15.20 -12.01
N TYR A 13 -2.79 16.34 -12.66
CA TYR A 13 -2.82 16.47 -14.12
C TYR A 13 -1.48 17.00 -14.62
N SER A 14 -0.88 16.32 -15.60
CA SER A 14 0.41 16.69 -16.17
C SER A 14 0.39 18.04 -16.90
N GLU A 15 -0.79 18.50 -17.34
CA GLU A 15 -0.96 19.78 -18.04
C GLU A 15 -0.94 20.99 -17.08
N ASN A 16 -1.17 20.77 -15.78
CA ASN A 16 -1.21 21.82 -14.79
C ASN A 16 0.07 21.83 -13.94
N LYS A 17 0.82 22.94 -14.00
CA LYS A 17 2.07 23.12 -13.25
C LYS A 17 1.88 23.03 -11.74
N ASP A 18 0.81 23.62 -11.21
CA ASP A 18 0.50 23.60 -9.77
C ASP A 18 0.23 22.16 -9.30
N SER A 19 -0.37 21.36 -10.19
CA SER A 19 -0.67 19.97 -9.92
C SER A 19 0.57 19.08 -9.89
N VAL A 20 1.55 19.36 -10.76
CA VAL A 20 2.83 18.65 -10.77
C VAL A 20 3.64 19.03 -9.54
N GLU A 21 3.67 20.32 -9.14
CA GLU A 21 4.30 20.76 -7.91
C GLU A 21 3.68 20.11 -6.67
N LEU A 22 2.35 19.98 -6.64
CA LEU A 22 1.66 19.25 -5.58
C LEU A 22 2.16 17.81 -5.48
N MET A 23 2.29 17.10 -6.61
CA MET A 23 2.82 15.73 -6.63
C MET A 23 4.25 15.66 -6.08
N ARG A 24 5.11 16.60 -6.47
CA ARG A 24 6.50 16.72 -5.98
C ARG A 24 6.61 17.04 -4.48
N SER A 25 5.62 17.72 -3.93
CA SER A 25 5.57 18.02 -2.48
C SER A 25 5.25 16.79 -1.63
N TYR A 26 4.53 15.82 -2.17
CA TYR A 26 4.16 14.58 -1.46
C TYR A 26 5.08 13.41 -1.77
N PHE A 27 5.69 13.39 -2.96
CA PHE A 27 6.52 12.30 -3.43
C PHE A 27 7.87 12.81 -3.93
N ASP A 28 8.93 12.07 -3.60
CA ASP A 28 10.27 12.35 -4.10
C ASP A 28 10.39 11.91 -5.57
N GLU A 29 10.64 12.87 -6.47
CA GLU A 29 10.79 12.62 -7.90
C GLU A 29 11.95 11.67 -8.23
N GLU A 30 13.00 11.63 -7.40
CA GLU A 30 14.18 10.81 -7.65
C GLU A 30 13.91 9.32 -7.38
N ASN A 31 12.98 9.03 -6.46
CA ASN A 31 12.58 7.66 -6.12
C ASN A 31 11.29 7.22 -6.84
N LEU A 32 10.56 8.14 -7.45
CA LEU A 32 9.32 7.83 -8.16
C LEU A 32 9.61 7.41 -9.62
N PRO A 33 9.06 6.27 -10.08
CA PRO A 33 9.19 5.83 -11.48
C PRO A 33 8.71 6.88 -12.48
N LYS A 34 9.37 6.97 -13.64
CA LYS A 34 8.99 7.89 -14.73
C LYS A 34 7.55 7.68 -15.22
N GLU A 35 7.04 6.45 -15.15
CA GLU A 35 5.66 6.09 -15.53
C GLU A 35 4.62 6.74 -14.62
N LEU A 36 5.02 7.07 -13.39
CA LEU A 36 4.19 7.74 -12.39
C LEU A 36 4.46 9.24 -12.33
N GLY A 37 5.27 9.80 -13.24
CA GLY A 37 5.60 11.23 -13.31
C GLY A 37 6.87 11.64 -12.56
N GLY A 38 7.67 10.68 -12.10
CA GLY A 38 8.99 10.95 -11.49
C GLY A 38 10.13 10.94 -12.51
N LYS A 39 11.36 10.87 -11.99
CA LYS A 39 12.61 10.85 -12.78
C LYS A 39 13.37 9.54 -12.65
N SER A 40 12.92 8.64 -11.77
CA SER A 40 13.60 7.37 -11.54
C SER A 40 13.55 6.48 -12.79
N LEU A 41 14.71 5.95 -13.17
CA LEU A 41 14.86 4.94 -14.22
C LEU A 41 14.74 3.51 -13.66
N MET A 42 14.24 3.36 -12.43
CA MET A 42 14.04 2.03 -11.84
C MET A 42 12.89 1.33 -12.57
N ASN A 43 13.21 0.21 -13.24
CA ASN A 43 12.20 -0.63 -13.85
C ASN A 43 11.54 -1.50 -12.78
N TYR A 44 10.22 -1.64 -12.85
CA TYR A 44 9.48 -2.49 -11.92
C TYR A 44 9.80 -3.98 -12.16
N ASN A 45 10.34 -4.67 -11.14
CA ASN A 45 10.53 -6.12 -11.12
C ASN A 45 9.67 -6.75 -10.02
N HIS A 46 8.59 -7.42 -10.43
CA HIS A 46 7.63 -8.02 -9.51
C HIS A 46 8.27 -8.96 -8.48
N GLU A 47 9.23 -9.81 -8.88
CA GLU A 47 9.83 -10.80 -7.98
C GLU A 47 10.64 -10.13 -6.87
N GLU A 48 11.45 -9.14 -7.22
CA GLU A 48 12.28 -8.41 -6.27
C GLU A 48 11.43 -7.57 -5.32
N PHE A 49 10.44 -6.82 -5.83
CA PHE A 49 9.58 -6.00 -4.98
C PHE A 49 8.65 -6.86 -4.09
N SER A 50 8.18 -8.02 -4.55
CA SER A 50 7.37 -8.94 -3.73
C SER A 50 8.16 -9.50 -2.56
N LYS A 51 9.42 -9.89 -2.78
CA LYS A 51 10.31 -10.33 -1.69
C LYS A 51 10.54 -9.20 -0.68
N LEU A 52 10.77 -7.98 -1.17
CA LEU A 52 11.00 -6.82 -0.30
C LEU A 52 9.78 -6.50 0.56
N MET A 53 8.57 -6.52 -0.02
CA MET A 53 7.31 -6.36 0.73
C MET A 53 7.18 -7.40 1.84
N THR A 54 7.40 -8.67 1.51
CA THR A 54 7.32 -9.77 2.49
C THR A 54 8.32 -9.58 3.63
N GLN A 55 9.56 -9.20 3.30
CA GLN A 55 10.60 -8.98 4.31
C GLN A 55 10.26 -7.78 5.21
N ASP A 56 9.69 -6.72 4.64
CA ASP A 56 9.30 -5.54 5.39
C ASP A 56 8.10 -5.80 6.30
N ASP A 57 7.10 -6.56 5.82
CA ASP A 57 5.96 -7.00 6.63
C ASP A 57 6.43 -7.79 7.86
N LEU A 58 7.39 -8.70 7.70
CA LEU A 58 7.98 -9.46 8.82
C LEU A 58 8.71 -8.55 9.82
N LYS A 59 9.47 -7.57 9.33
CA LYS A 59 10.17 -6.60 10.17
C LYS A 59 9.18 -5.70 10.92
N CYS A 60 8.14 -5.22 10.23
CA CYS A 60 7.09 -4.41 10.81
C CYS A 60 6.34 -5.20 11.88
N ALA A 61 5.91 -6.44 11.59
CA ALA A 61 5.25 -7.31 12.56
C ALA A 61 6.09 -7.45 13.84
N ALA A 62 7.39 -7.77 13.70
CA ALA A 62 8.28 -7.89 14.85
C ALA A 62 8.44 -6.58 15.63
N PHE A 63 8.52 -5.43 14.93
CA PHE A 63 8.61 -4.12 15.57
C PHE A 63 7.35 -3.77 16.36
N TRP A 64 6.17 -3.91 15.76
CA TRP A 64 4.90 -3.60 16.40
C TRP A 64 4.55 -4.59 17.53
N GLU A 65 4.85 -5.89 17.37
CA GLU A 65 4.69 -6.89 18.45
C GLU A 65 5.58 -6.58 19.66
N SER A 66 6.73 -5.94 19.45
CA SER A 66 7.64 -5.57 20.54
C SER A 66 7.19 -4.36 21.36
N GLU A 67 6.35 -3.47 20.82
CA GLU A 67 5.78 -2.34 21.55
C GLU A 67 4.59 -2.74 22.44
N ASP A 68 3.79 -3.73 22.02
CA ASP A 68 2.63 -4.22 22.80
C ASP A 68 3.01 -4.97 24.09
N MET A 69 4.29 -5.28 24.28
CA MET A 69 4.81 -5.92 25.51
C MET A 69 5.03 -4.93 26.67
N HIS A 70 4.86 -3.61 26.46
CA HIS A 70 4.97 -2.60 27.53
C HIS A 70 3.64 -2.08 28.08
N SER A 71 2.49 -2.55 27.58
CA SER A 71 1.19 -2.26 28.20
C SER A 71 0.75 -3.46 29.02
N ASP A 72 1.10 -3.42 30.31
CA ASP A 72 0.72 -4.41 31.31
C ASP A 72 -0.75 -4.88 31.20
N HIS A 73 -0.91 -6.21 31.15
CA HIS A 73 -1.92 -6.96 31.89
C HIS A 73 -3.42 -6.94 31.46
N ILE A 74 -3.91 -8.14 31.08
CA ILE A 74 -5.32 -8.63 30.98
C ILE A 74 -6.11 -8.07 29.79
N SER A 75 -6.55 -8.84 28.78
CA SER A 75 -7.20 -10.15 28.79
C SER A 75 -7.09 -10.82 27.42
N LYS A 76 -7.09 -12.15 27.41
CA LYS A 76 -7.16 -13.00 26.20
C LYS A 76 -8.42 -12.65 25.39
N GLY A 77 -8.26 -11.90 24.31
CA GLY A 77 -9.28 -11.66 23.30
C GLY A 77 -8.71 -11.96 21.93
N HIS A 78 -9.15 -13.07 21.35
CA HIS A 78 -8.83 -13.64 20.05
C HIS A 78 -8.69 -12.57 18.92
N PHE A 79 -7.47 -12.13 18.60
CA PHE A 79 -7.20 -11.40 17.34
C PHE A 79 -7.06 -12.42 16.20
N SER A 80 -8.19 -13.00 15.79
CA SER A 80 -8.25 -13.76 14.55
C SER A 80 -8.81 -12.83 13.48
N ALA A 81 -7.93 -12.35 12.60
CA ALA A 81 -8.36 -11.70 11.36
C ALA A 81 -9.02 -12.78 10.50
N GLU A 82 -10.36 -12.72 10.41
CA GLU A 82 -11.13 -13.55 9.48
C GLU A 82 -10.77 -13.14 8.05
N VAL A 83 -9.92 -13.95 7.40
CA VAL A 83 -9.69 -13.84 5.96
C VAL A 83 -10.94 -14.37 5.28
N ALA A 84 -11.73 -13.47 4.69
CA ALA A 84 -12.90 -13.82 3.89
C ALA A 84 -12.48 -14.77 2.75
N PRO A 85 -13.20 -15.88 2.52
CA PRO A 85 -12.84 -16.83 1.47
C PRO A 85 -12.97 -16.19 0.08
N GLU A 86 -11.96 -16.40 -0.77
CA GLU A 86 -11.97 -15.91 -2.15
C GLU A 86 -13.17 -16.47 -2.94
N PRO A 87 -13.82 -15.67 -3.80
CA PRO A 87 -14.95 -16.13 -4.59
C PRO A 87 -14.50 -17.18 -5.60
N VAL A 88 -15.04 -18.39 -5.47
CA VAL A 88 -14.81 -19.51 -6.41
C VAL A 88 -15.32 -19.11 -7.80
N CYS A 89 -14.41 -19.09 -8.77
CA CYS A 89 -14.72 -18.83 -10.16
C CYS A 89 -15.27 -20.11 -10.81
N ASN A 90 -16.60 -20.30 -10.77
CA ASN A 90 -17.26 -21.41 -11.46
C ASN A 90 -17.36 -21.11 -12.97
N GLY A 91 -16.32 -21.47 -13.72
CA GLY A 91 -16.38 -21.55 -15.18
C GLY A 91 -17.35 -22.64 -15.60
N SER A 92 -18.55 -22.25 -16.05
CA SER A 92 -19.51 -23.15 -16.66
C SER A 92 -18.99 -23.55 -18.04
N SER A 93 -18.66 -24.83 -18.22
CA SER A 93 -18.39 -25.42 -19.54
C SER A 93 -19.72 -25.54 -20.28
N ALA A 94 -19.90 -24.73 -21.32
CA ALA A 94 -20.97 -24.92 -22.28
C ALA A 94 -20.48 -25.87 -23.39
N THR A 95 -21.38 -26.79 -23.73
CA THR A 95 -21.35 -27.92 -24.67
C THR A 95 -20.87 -27.59 -26.08
#